data_AF-A0A957F366-F1
#
_entry.id   AF-A0A957F366-F1
#
_cell.length_a   1.000
_cell.length_b   1.000
_cell.length_c   1.000
_cell.angle_alpha   90.00
_cell.angle_beta   90.00
_cell.angle_gamma   90.00
#
_symmetry.space_group_name_H-M   'P 1'
#
loop_
_entity.id
_entity.type
_entity.pdbx_description
1 polymer ?
#
loop_
_entity_poly.entity_id
_entity_poly.type
_entity_poly.pdbx_seq_one_letter_code
_entity_poly.pdbx_strand_id
1 'polypeptide(L)'
;MNHPFQVGKVYQNRRGQYEVVSLNDQDEMMIRYLESGEDRVVSVEAQARIWQNMSWEEQARAQEQEAIEARFQQGYGEDFTGLVDSDFKTNTEGTNWRSRRGLAGSVAQYLSTNTPYTFVSWAIYRWPVAFLTHRADYEMAAYEMGSRKAKFTIELDENSLYYGLYLERSDEAMDRTWDWTRLLPVLRESPALQEVIVEAELEAGLRFLGRAYQGEDTFHFADGPSKGARALWPEETPANLSVTERLGRLAQIPEGHWVEFYIMGTMAKEDAVAEGVQVAQHIAAAMRLLLPLYTAATQE
;
A
#
# COMPACT_ATOMS: atom_id res chain seq x y z
N MET A 1 -42.39 13.13 -23.93
CA MET A 1 -41.80 13.30 -22.59
C MET A 1 -40.54 12.47 -22.56
N ASN A 2 -39.41 13.01 -22.09
CA ASN A 2 -38.13 12.29 -22.05
C ASN A 2 -37.97 11.73 -20.63
N HIS A 3 -38.42 10.50 -20.39
CA HIS A 3 -38.23 9.84 -19.09
C HIS A 3 -36.83 9.19 -19.04
N PRO A 4 -36.11 9.26 -17.91
CA PRO A 4 -34.73 8.74 -17.81
C PRO A 4 -34.64 7.21 -17.84
N PHE A 5 -35.78 6.53 -17.79
CA PHE A 5 -35.90 5.08 -17.75
C PHE A 5 -36.19 4.48 -19.13
N GLN A 6 -35.70 3.27 -19.39
CA GLN A 6 -35.96 2.53 -20.64
C GLN A 6 -36.47 1.13 -20.31
N VAL A 7 -37.51 0.68 -21.02
CA VAL A 7 -38.05 -0.68 -20.89
C VAL A 7 -36.95 -1.71 -21.19
N GLY A 8 -36.86 -2.75 -20.38
CA GLY A 8 -35.85 -3.81 -20.49
C GLY A 8 -34.47 -3.45 -19.93
N LYS A 9 -34.32 -2.28 -19.28
CA LYS A 9 -33.09 -1.89 -18.58
C LYS A 9 -33.24 -2.10 -17.07
N VAL A 10 -32.12 -2.42 -16.44
CA VAL A 10 -31.99 -2.62 -15.00
C VAL A 10 -31.52 -1.33 -14.33
N TYR A 11 -32.17 -0.97 -13.24
CA TYR A 11 -31.86 0.17 -12.38
C TYR A 11 -31.86 -0.29 -10.93
N GLN A 12 -31.48 0.61 -10.03
CA GLN A 12 -31.49 0.36 -8.59
C GLN A 12 -32.25 1.48 -7.88
N ASN A 13 -33.00 1.12 -6.83
CA ASN A 13 -33.51 2.06 -5.84
C ASN A 13 -33.21 1.55 -4.43
N ARG A 14 -33.69 2.26 -3.41
CA ARG A 14 -33.47 1.94 -1.99
C ARG A 14 -34.02 0.57 -1.54
N ARG A 15 -34.84 -0.11 -2.35
CA ARG A 15 -35.39 -1.43 -2.05
C ARG A 15 -34.71 -2.57 -2.81
N GLY A 16 -33.84 -2.25 -3.77
CA GLY A 16 -33.12 -3.25 -4.56
C GLY A 16 -33.02 -2.91 -6.04
N GLN A 17 -32.41 -3.82 -6.79
CA GLN A 17 -32.33 -3.76 -8.25
C GLN A 17 -33.67 -4.16 -8.88
N TYR A 18 -34.07 -3.45 -9.93
CA TYR A 18 -35.31 -3.70 -10.65
C TYR A 18 -35.14 -3.50 -12.15
N GLU A 19 -35.93 -4.24 -12.94
CA GLU A 19 -36.08 -4.05 -14.38
C GLU A 19 -37.34 -3.23 -14.67
N VAL A 20 -37.28 -2.32 -15.65
CA VAL A 20 -38.46 -1.60 -16.15
C VAL A 20 -39.19 -2.49 -17.15
N VAL A 21 -40.39 -2.96 -16.78
CA VAL A 21 -41.20 -3.88 -17.59
C VAL A 21 -42.10 -3.13 -18.57
N SER A 22 -42.65 -1.99 -18.16
CA SER A 22 -43.44 -1.12 -19.05
C SER A 22 -43.48 0.32 -18.55
N LEU A 23 -43.79 1.23 -19.47
CA LEU A 23 -43.99 2.66 -19.24
C LEU A 23 -45.34 3.04 -19.85
N ASN A 24 -46.16 3.80 -19.12
CA ASN A 24 -47.45 4.27 -19.62
C ASN A 24 -47.47 5.80 -19.82
N ASP A 25 -48.48 6.29 -20.53
CA ASP A 25 -48.66 7.73 -20.82
C ASP A 25 -49.11 8.55 -19.60
N GLN A 26 -49.33 7.91 -18.44
CA GLN A 26 -49.81 8.51 -17.19
C GLN A 26 -48.68 8.77 -16.18
N ASP A 27 -47.42 8.80 -16.64
CA ASP A 27 -46.22 8.98 -15.81
C ASP A 27 -46.03 7.86 -14.77
N GLU A 28 -46.51 6.66 -15.08
CA GLU A 28 -46.25 5.45 -14.29
C GLU A 28 -45.43 4.44 -15.09
N MET A 29 -44.65 3.65 -14.36
CA MET A 29 -43.95 2.50 -14.90
C MET A 29 -44.19 1.27 -14.05
N MET A 30 -44.23 0.12 -14.72
CA MET A 30 -44.20 -1.17 -14.05
C MET A 30 -42.76 -1.63 -13.93
N ILE A 31 -42.32 -1.91 -12.71
CA ILE A 31 -41.00 -2.44 -12.40
C ILE A 31 -41.11 -3.86 -11.84
N ARG A 32 -40.09 -4.68 -12.07
CA ARG A 32 -39.93 -6.01 -11.47
C ARG A 32 -38.65 -6.05 -10.67
N TYR A 33 -38.72 -6.32 -9.37
CA TYR A 33 -37.53 -6.50 -8.54
C TYR A 33 -36.81 -7.81 -8.88
N LEU A 34 -35.50 -7.75 -9.09
CA LEU A 34 -34.72 -8.92 -9.53
C LEU A 34 -34.58 -10.00 -8.46
N GLU A 35 -34.52 -9.60 -7.18
CA GLU A 35 -34.35 -10.53 -6.06
C GLU A 35 -35.66 -11.25 -5.69
N SER A 36 -36.77 -10.52 -5.61
CA SER A 36 -38.06 -11.07 -5.17
C SER A 36 -38.98 -11.49 -6.32
N GLY A 37 -38.73 -11.03 -7.54
CA GLY A 37 -39.65 -11.17 -8.68
C GLY A 37 -40.94 -10.35 -8.54
N GLU A 38 -41.06 -9.50 -7.52
CA GLU A 38 -42.27 -8.70 -7.25
C GLU A 38 -42.44 -7.60 -8.30
N ASP A 39 -43.62 -7.55 -8.91
CA ASP A 39 -44.04 -6.47 -9.82
C ASP A 39 -44.68 -5.31 -9.05
N ARG A 40 -44.32 -4.08 -9.41
CA ARG A 40 -44.94 -2.86 -8.85
C ARG A 40 -45.15 -1.78 -9.90
N VAL A 41 -46.29 -1.09 -9.79
CA VAL A 41 -46.52 0.17 -10.49
C VAL A 41 -45.99 1.31 -9.62
N VAL A 42 -45.17 2.17 -10.21
CA VAL A 42 -44.52 3.31 -9.54
C VAL A 42 -44.55 4.53 -10.46
N SER A 43 -44.61 5.73 -9.88
CA SER A 43 -44.45 6.96 -10.65
C SER A 43 -43.02 7.09 -11.20
N VAL A 44 -42.93 7.49 -12.47
CA VAL A 44 -41.67 7.78 -13.17
C VAL A 44 -40.97 8.98 -12.51
N GLU A 45 -41.69 10.06 -12.23
CA GLU A 45 -41.15 11.22 -11.49
C GLU A 45 -40.58 10.81 -10.12
N ALA A 46 -41.33 10.00 -9.36
CA ALA A 46 -40.89 9.55 -8.04
C ALA A 46 -39.59 8.74 -8.11
N GLN A 47 -39.47 7.83 -9.09
CA GLN A 47 -38.26 7.03 -9.27
C GLN A 47 -37.08 7.84 -9.81
N ALA A 48 -37.33 8.81 -10.70
CA ALA A 48 -36.31 9.73 -11.18
C ALA A 48 -35.73 10.56 -10.03
N ARG A 49 -36.59 11.04 -9.12
CA ARG A 49 -36.17 11.77 -7.92
C ARG A 49 -35.40 10.88 -6.94
N ILE A 50 -35.82 9.63 -6.73
CA ILE A 50 -35.07 8.67 -5.91
C ILE A 50 -33.67 8.46 -6.48
N TRP A 51 -33.57 8.28 -7.80
CA TRP A 51 -32.29 8.06 -8.48
C TRP A 51 -31.36 9.28 -8.37
N GLN A 52 -31.88 10.49 -8.61
CA GLN A 52 -31.13 11.74 -8.42
C GLN A 52 -30.64 11.91 -6.98
N ASN A 53 -31.51 11.68 -6.00
CA ASN A 53 -31.14 11.80 -4.58
C ASN A 53 -30.03 10.81 -4.19
N MET A 54 -30.11 9.55 -4.65
CA MET A 54 -29.06 8.56 -4.37
C MET A 54 -27.72 8.95 -5.00
N SER A 55 -27.75 9.48 -6.24
CA SER A 55 -26.54 9.97 -6.91
C SER A 55 -25.92 11.16 -6.15
N TRP A 56 -26.73 12.11 -5.68
CA TRP A 56 -26.24 13.21 -4.85
C TRP A 56 -25.73 12.75 -3.48
N GLU A 57 -26.41 11.81 -2.82
CA GLU A 57 -25.96 11.22 -1.56
C GLU A 57 -24.64 10.46 -1.70
N GLU A 58 -24.43 9.79 -2.84
CA GLU A 58 -23.16 9.13 -3.17
C GLU A 58 -22.06 10.15 -3.44
N GLN A 59 -22.34 11.19 -4.24
CA GLN A 59 -21.40 12.28 -4.49
C GLN A 59 -21.03 13.04 -3.21
N ALA A 60 -22.01 13.33 -2.35
CA ALA A 60 -21.77 14.01 -1.08
C ALA A 60 -20.91 13.16 -0.14
N ARG A 61 -21.16 11.84 -0.07
CA ARG A 61 -20.33 10.91 0.70
C ARG A 61 -18.91 10.82 0.15
N ALA A 62 -18.76 10.77 -1.17
CA ALA A 62 -17.44 10.77 -1.80
C ALA A 62 -16.67 12.07 -1.50
N GLN A 63 -17.32 13.23 -1.61
CA GLN A 63 -16.73 14.53 -1.28
C GLN A 63 -16.37 14.65 0.21
N GLU A 64 -17.22 14.14 1.11
CA GLU A 64 -16.93 14.11 2.54
C GLU A 64 -15.73 13.21 2.83
N GLN A 65 -15.66 12.03 2.21
CA GLN A 65 -14.51 11.13 2.35
C GLN A 65 -13.23 11.77 1.82
N GLU A 66 -13.25 12.37 0.63
CA GLU A 66 -12.12 13.10 0.05
C GLU A 66 -11.67 14.24 0.97
N ALA A 67 -12.61 15.01 1.53
CA ALA A 67 -12.29 16.09 2.46
C ALA A 67 -11.69 15.57 3.77
N ILE A 68 -12.15 14.42 4.27
CA ILE A 68 -11.55 13.73 5.41
C ILE A 68 -10.11 13.34 5.04
N GLU A 69 -9.90 12.59 3.96
CA GLU A 69 -8.56 12.13 3.57
C GLU A 69 -7.59 13.29 3.33
N ALA A 70 -8.04 14.37 2.68
CA ALA A 70 -7.23 15.57 2.47
C ALA A 70 -6.78 16.21 3.80
N ARG A 71 -7.64 16.22 4.83
CA ARG A 71 -7.27 16.70 6.18
C ARG A 71 -6.23 15.81 6.82
N PHE A 72 -6.26 14.50 6.58
CA PHE A 72 -5.25 13.60 7.12
C PHE A 72 -3.86 13.87 6.54
N GLN A 73 -3.77 14.31 5.29
CA GLN A 73 -2.51 14.70 4.65
C GLN A 73 -2.04 16.13 4.99
N GLN A 74 -2.80 16.91 5.75
CA GLN A 74 -2.40 18.28 6.09
C GLN A 74 -1.08 18.32 6.87
N GLY A 75 -0.15 19.15 6.40
CA GLY A 75 1.18 19.33 7.01
C GLY A 75 2.16 18.17 6.79
N TYR A 76 1.80 17.15 6.00
CA TYR A 76 2.75 16.12 5.61
C TYR A 76 3.86 16.71 4.74
N GLY A 77 5.12 16.44 5.09
CA GLY A 77 6.30 16.91 4.34
C GLY A 77 6.54 18.42 4.33
N GLU A 78 5.76 19.22 5.08
CA GLU A 78 5.79 20.68 5.00
C GLU A 78 7.14 21.31 5.39
N ASP A 79 7.90 20.65 6.27
CA ASP A 79 9.21 21.13 6.73
C ASP A 79 10.37 20.44 6.00
N PHE A 80 10.09 19.56 5.04
CA PHE A 80 11.15 18.79 4.39
C PHE A 80 11.89 19.63 3.35
N THR A 81 13.15 19.96 3.64
CA THR A 81 14.03 20.75 2.77
C THR A 81 15.15 19.92 2.12
N GLY A 82 15.09 18.60 2.23
CA GLY A 82 16.17 17.68 1.85
C GLY A 82 16.87 17.06 3.05
N LEU A 83 17.60 15.98 2.80
CA LEU A 83 18.47 15.34 3.79
C LEU A 83 19.78 16.12 3.94
N VAL A 84 20.39 16.05 5.12
CA VAL A 84 21.72 16.62 5.40
C VAL A 84 22.67 15.56 5.96
N ASP A 85 23.97 15.83 5.93
CA ASP A 85 25.00 14.89 6.39
C ASP A 85 24.77 14.34 7.80
N SER A 86 24.19 15.15 8.70
CA SER A 86 23.91 14.77 10.09
C SER A 86 22.70 13.84 10.27
N ASP A 87 21.91 13.63 9.22
CA ASP A 87 20.81 12.65 9.20
C ASP A 87 21.33 11.22 9.06
N PHE A 88 22.49 11.03 8.42
CA PHE A 88 23.11 9.73 8.14
C PHE A 88 23.92 9.23 9.33
N LYS A 89 23.25 8.46 10.19
CA LYS A 89 23.81 7.83 11.40
C LYS A 89 22.92 6.70 11.89
N THR A 90 23.45 5.86 12.77
CA THR A 90 22.77 4.68 13.32
C THR A 90 21.77 5.00 14.45
N ASN A 91 21.65 6.26 14.88
CA ASN A 91 20.76 6.67 15.96
C ASN A 91 19.78 7.78 15.53
N THR A 92 18.89 8.13 16.44
CA THR A 92 17.76 9.04 16.16
C THR A 92 17.95 10.46 16.68
N GLU A 93 19.07 10.74 17.34
CA GLU A 93 19.26 11.99 18.06
C GLU A 93 19.36 13.17 17.09
N GLY A 94 18.52 14.20 17.25
CA GLY A 94 18.57 15.40 16.42
C GLY A 94 18.19 15.20 14.94
N THR A 95 17.53 14.09 14.58
CA THR A 95 17.00 13.88 13.22
C THR A 95 15.50 14.15 13.16
N ASN A 96 15.06 14.87 12.11
CA ASN A 96 13.64 15.19 11.89
C ASN A 96 13.07 14.57 10.61
N TRP A 97 13.90 13.91 9.79
CA TRP A 97 13.49 13.33 8.51
C TRP A 97 12.40 12.26 8.66
N ARG A 98 12.36 11.52 9.78
CA ARG A 98 11.35 10.50 10.08
C ARG A 98 9.99 11.05 10.47
N SER A 99 9.91 12.35 10.76
CA SER A 99 8.67 12.96 11.23
C SER A 99 7.64 13.07 10.12
N ARG A 100 6.37 13.23 10.51
CA ARG A 100 5.26 13.57 9.60
C ARG A 100 5.54 14.82 8.77
N ARG A 101 6.31 15.79 9.28
CA ARG A 101 6.62 17.03 8.54
C ARG A 101 7.91 16.92 7.72
N GLY A 102 8.70 15.85 7.91
CA GLY A 102 9.96 15.59 7.21
C GLY A 102 9.81 14.66 6.00
N LEU A 103 10.92 14.00 5.63
CA LEU A 103 11.01 13.09 4.48
C LEU A 103 9.91 12.04 4.47
N ALA A 104 9.72 11.31 5.57
CA ALA A 104 8.74 10.22 5.63
C ALA A 104 7.31 10.70 5.33
N GLY A 105 6.96 11.88 5.84
CA GLY A 105 5.70 12.51 5.51
C GLY A 105 5.63 13.01 4.06
N SER A 106 6.71 13.57 3.52
CA SER A 106 6.74 13.99 2.11
C SER A 106 6.51 12.79 1.18
N VAL A 107 7.14 11.64 1.44
CA VAL A 107 6.91 10.40 0.69
C VAL A 107 5.45 9.92 0.81
N ALA A 108 4.90 9.90 2.03
CA ALA A 108 3.49 9.55 2.25
C ALA A 108 2.53 10.46 1.47
N GLN A 109 2.82 11.77 1.40
CA GLN A 109 2.03 12.72 0.64
C GLN A 109 2.11 12.45 -0.87
N TYR A 110 3.31 12.18 -1.41
CA TYR A 110 3.47 11.83 -2.83
C TYR A 110 2.73 10.54 -3.18
N LEU A 111 2.82 9.51 -2.34
CA LEU A 111 2.05 8.27 -2.53
C LEU A 111 0.54 8.55 -2.47
N SER A 112 0.07 9.33 -1.50
CA SER A 112 -1.36 9.66 -1.37
C SER A 112 -1.90 10.46 -2.56
N THR A 113 -1.07 11.32 -3.16
CA THR A 113 -1.47 12.15 -4.31
C THR A 113 -1.52 11.34 -5.61
N ASN A 114 -0.69 10.31 -5.73
CA ASN A 114 -0.49 9.58 -6.99
C ASN A 114 -1.09 8.16 -6.99
N THR A 115 -1.90 7.84 -5.98
CA THR A 115 -2.50 6.51 -5.79
C THR A 115 -3.91 6.67 -5.21
N PRO A 116 -4.78 5.65 -5.30
CA PRO A 116 -6.11 5.70 -4.68
C PRO A 116 -6.08 5.57 -3.15
N TYR A 117 -4.91 5.37 -2.55
CA TYR A 117 -4.76 5.11 -1.11
C TYR A 117 -4.27 6.35 -0.38
N THR A 118 -4.77 6.58 0.82
CA THR A 118 -4.19 7.59 1.72
C THR A 118 -3.11 6.96 2.57
N PHE A 119 -1.86 7.34 2.35
CA PHE A 119 -0.70 6.83 3.10
C PHE A 119 -0.39 7.69 4.31
N VAL A 120 0.01 7.03 5.40
CA VAL A 120 0.50 7.69 6.63
C VAL A 120 1.87 7.14 6.98
N SER A 121 2.66 7.92 7.70
CA SER A 121 4.02 7.57 8.10
C SER A 121 4.23 7.66 9.61
N TRP A 122 5.07 6.82 10.18
CA TRP A 122 5.48 6.92 11.58
C TRP A 122 6.95 6.57 11.80
N ALA A 123 7.58 7.24 12.75
CA ALA A 123 8.95 6.98 13.16
C ALA A 123 9.00 5.80 14.13
N ILE A 124 9.99 4.92 13.97
CA ILE A 124 10.27 3.89 14.96
C ILE A 124 11.12 4.45 16.10
N TYR A 125 10.72 4.13 17.32
CA TYR A 125 11.40 4.62 18.51
C TYR A 125 12.85 4.11 18.55
N ARG A 126 13.81 5.04 18.66
CA ARG A 126 15.26 4.81 18.70
C ARG A 126 15.92 4.20 17.46
N TRP A 127 15.16 3.90 16.41
CA TRP A 127 15.73 3.42 15.15
C TRP A 127 15.69 4.49 14.06
N PRO A 128 16.73 4.57 13.20
CA PRO A 128 16.76 5.48 12.05
C PRO A 128 15.85 4.96 10.93
N VAL A 129 14.61 4.59 11.27
CA VAL A 129 13.60 3.98 10.41
C VAL A 129 12.29 4.75 10.53
N ALA A 130 11.63 4.96 9.39
CA ALA A 130 10.24 5.34 9.31
C ALA A 130 9.47 4.33 8.45
N PHE A 131 8.30 3.92 8.92
CA PHE A 131 7.40 3.10 8.12
C PHE A 131 6.28 3.94 7.53
N LEU A 132 5.72 3.44 6.43
CA LEU A 132 4.55 4.00 5.76
C LEU A 132 3.56 2.87 5.43
N THR A 133 2.28 3.17 5.56
CA THR A 133 1.20 2.21 5.24
C THR A 133 -0.06 2.96 4.81
N HIS A 134 -0.97 2.26 4.15
CA HIS A 134 -2.31 2.75 3.91
C HIS A 134 -3.00 3.01 5.26
N ARG A 135 -3.68 4.15 5.38
CA ARG A 135 -4.28 4.63 6.62
C ARG A 135 -5.19 3.59 7.29
N ALA A 136 -5.96 2.82 6.51
CA ALA A 136 -6.84 1.80 7.07
C ALA A 136 -6.07 0.72 7.86
N ASP A 137 -4.80 0.49 7.52
CA ASP A 137 -3.93 -0.49 8.15
C ASP A 137 -3.06 0.11 9.27
N TYR A 138 -3.14 1.42 9.50
CA TYR A 138 -2.20 2.14 10.38
C TYR A 138 -2.22 1.65 11.82
N GLU A 139 -3.39 1.52 12.44
CA GLU A 139 -3.48 1.10 13.85
C GLU A 139 -2.85 -0.28 14.06
N MET A 140 -3.18 -1.22 13.17
CA MET A 140 -2.61 -2.57 13.17
C MET A 140 -1.10 -2.55 12.94
N ALA A 141 -0.64 -1.77 11.97
CA ALA A 141 0.77 -1.72 11.58
C ALA A 141 1.65 -0.98 12.60
N ALA A 142 1.12 0.04 13.29
CA ALA A 142 1.89 0.90 14.17
C ALA A 142 1.87 0.47 15.65
N TYR A 143 0.81 -0.19 16.13
CA TYR A 143 0.60 -0.38 17.58
C TYR A 143 0.31 -1.81 18.03
N GLU A 144 -0.40 -2.62 17.25
CA GLU A 144 -0.88 -3.91 17.73
C GLU A 144 -0.07 -5.10 17.21
N MET A 145 0.12 -5.16 15.90
CA MET A 145 0.58 -6.35 15.20
C MET A 145 1.48 -5.95 14.02
N GLY A 146 2.37 -4.98 14.26
CA GLY A 146 3.17 -4.35 13.21
C GLY A 146 3.97 -5.32 12.34
N SER A 147 4.46 -6.41 12.91
CA SER A 147 5.16 -7.48 12.19
C SER A 147 4.26 -8.30 11.26
N ARG A 148 2.95 -8.34 11.53
CA ARG A 148 1.98 -9.05 10.69
C ARG A 148 1.65 -8.31 9.40
N LYS A 149 1.93 -7.01 9.35
CA LYS A 149 1.51 -6.11 8.27
C LYS A 149 2.62 -5.78 7.29
N ALA A 150 2.28 -5.83 6.00
CA ALA A 150 3.10 -5.26 4.95
C ALA A 150 3.17 -3.75 5.14
N LYS A 151 4.36 -3.18 4.97
CA LYS A 151 4.60 -1.75 5.10
C LYS A 151 5.73 -1.32 4.18
N PHE A 152 5.68 -0.06 3.79
CA PHE A 152 6.84 0.58 3.18
C PHE A 152 7.79 1.06 4.27
N THR A 153 9.08 1.09 3.95
CA THR A 153 10.14 1.53 4.86
C THR A 153 11.02 2.57 4.20
N ILE A 154 11.51 3.51 5.02
CA ILE A 154 12.60 4.43 4.73
C ILE A 154 13.55 4.34 5.90
N GLU A 155 14.83 4.11 5.62
CA GLU A 155 15.83 3.85 6.63
C GLU A 155 17.16 4.49 6.23
N LEU A 156 17.88 5.07 7.19
CA LEU A 156 19.21 5.65 6.96
C LEU A 156 20.25 4.92 7.82
N ASP A 157 21.45 4.74 7.25
CA ASP A 157 22.66 4.46 8.01
C ASP A 157 23.70 5.58 7.83
N GLU A 158 24.95 5.33 8.19
CA GLU A 158 26.05 6.31 8.04
C GLU A 158 26.41 6.63 6.58
N ASN A 159 26.06 5.76 5.64
CA ASN A 159 26.54 5.74 4.26
C ASN A 159 25.42 5.73 3.22
N SER A 160 24.20 5.35 3.58
CA SER A 160 23.14 5.04 2.62
C SER A 160 21.74 5.32 3.16
N LEU A 161 20.88 5.65 2.21
CA LEU A 161 19.43 5.67 2.32
C LEU A 161 18.88 4.39 1.71
N TYR A 162 18.00 3.71 2.44
CA TYR A 162 17.29 2.52 2.01
C TYR A 162 15.79 2.80 2.00
N TYR A 163 15.11 2.25 1.00
CA TYR A 163 13.67 2.43 0.89
C TYR A 163 13.02 1.29 0.11
N GLY A 164 11.77 0.96 0.42
CA GLY A 164 11.01 -0.03 -0.33
C GLY A 164 9.95 -0.75 0.48
N LEU A 165 9.55 -1.93 0.03
CA LEU A 165 8.54 -2.77 0.68
C LEU A 165 9.20 -3.70 1.70
N TYR A 166 8.56 -3.85 2.85
CA TYR A 166 8.98 -4.73 3.95
C TYR A 166 7.81 -5.58 4.45
N LEU A 167 8.08 -6.85 4.70
CA LEU A 167 7.14 -7.81 5.25
C LEU A 167 7.88 -8.87 6.07
N GLU A 168 7.24 -9.40 7.10
CA GLU A 168 7.85 -10.37 8.01
C GLU A 168 7.07 -11.69 7.99
N ARG A 169 7.77 -12.81 8.24
CA ARG A 169 7.23 -14.15 8.49
C ARG A 169 7.58 -14.54 9.92
N SER A 170 6.60 -15.00 10.68
CA SER A 170 6.85 -15.53 12.03
C SER A 170 7.67 -16.82 12.00
N ASP A 171 8.40 -17.08 13.09
CA ASP A 171 8.92 -18.42 13.46
C ASP A 171 7.86 -19.30 14.16
N GLU A 172 6.66 -18.74 14.38
CA GLU A 172 5.47 -19.42 14.89
C GLU A 172 4.39 -19.58 13.81
N ALA A 173 3.31 -20.29 14.14
CA ALA A 173 2.16 -20.44 13.25
C ALA A 173 1.49 -19.08 12.98
N MET A 174 1.28 -18.75 11.69
CA MET A 174 0.62 -17.52 11.25
C MET A 174 -0.86 -17.77 10.92
N ASP A 175 -1.71 -16.82 11.30
CA ASP A 175 -3.13 -16.79 10.93
C ASP A 175 -3.38 -15.88 9.71
N ARG A 176 -4.65 -15.71 9.34
CA ARG A 176 -5.06 -14.86 8.21
C ARG A 176 -4.82 -13.37 8.43
N THR A 177 -4.54 -12.92 9.65
CA THR A 177 -4.21 -11.49 9.89
C THR A 177 -2.79 -11.15 9.44
N TRP A 178 -1.98 -12.17 9.14
CA TRP A 178 -0.60 -12.04 8.71
C TRP A 178 -0.49 -11.93 7.18
N ASP A 179 -0.08 -10.76 6.70
CA ASP A 179 -0.06 -10.42 5.27
C ASP A 179 0.87 -11.34 4.46
N TRP A 180 1.91 -11.90 5.10
CA TRP A 180 2.76 -12.96 4.54
C TRP A 180 1.96 -14.14 3.99
N THR A 181 0.91 -14.56 4.70
CA THR A 181 0.10 -15.72 4.32
C THR A 181 -0.69 -15.48 3.03
N ARG A 182 -0.88 -14.22 2.63
CA ARG A 182 -1.49 -13.83 1.36
C ARG A 182 -0.47 -13.58 0.26
N LEU A 183 0.56 -12.78 0.54
CA LEU A 183 1.49 -12.33 -0.51
C LEU A 183 2.22 -13.50 -1.18
N LEU A 184 2.80 -14.42 -0.40
CA LEU A 184 3.71 -15.43 -0.95
C LEU A 184 3.03 -16.43 -1.89
N PRO A 185 1.85 -16.99 -1.54
CA PRO A 185 1.10 -17.83 -2.47
C PRO A 185 0.76 -17.10 -3.77
N VAL A 186 0.20 -15.89 -3.69
CA VAL A 186 -0.21 -15.12 -4.87
C VAL A 186 0.99 -14.75 -5.74
N LEU A 187 2.12 -14.37 -5.13
CA LEU A 187 3.34 -14.02 -5.84
C LEU A 187 3.96 -15.22 -6.58
N ARG A 188 3.82 -16.45 -6.07
CA ARG A 188 4.26 -17.66 -6.77
C ARG A 188 3.37 -18.00 -7.96
N GLU A 189 2.08 -17.73 -7.86
CA GLU A 189 1.07 -18.12 -8.84
C GLU A 189 0.83 -17.05 -9.92
N SER A 190 1.23 -15.81 -9.68
CA SER A 190 0.97 -14.67 -10.58
C SER A 190 2.25 -14.21 -11.30
N PRO A 191 2.44 -14.57 -12.59
CA PRO A 191 3.51 -14.01 -13.41
C PRO A 191 3.49 -12.49 -13.45
N ALA A 192 2.30 -11.87 -13.46
CA ALA A 192 2.17 -10.41 -13.47
C ALA A 192 2.77 -9.75 -12.22
N LEU A 193 2.60 -10.34 -11.03
CA LEU A 193 3.26 -9.81 -9.82
C LEU A 193 4.77 -10.06 -9.81
N GLN A 194 5.24 -11.13 -10.47
CA GLN A 194 6.68 -11.35 -10.63
C GLN A 194 7.29 -10.35 -11.61
N GLU A 195 6.57 -9.99 -12.68
CA GLU A 195 6.97 -8.94 -13.62
C GLU A 195 7.11 -7.58 -12.92
N VAL A 196 6.22 -7.25 -11.97
CA VAL A 196 6.35 -6.05 -11.13
C VAL A 196 7.69 -6.00 -10.40
N ILE A 197 8.17 -7.13 -9.90
CA ILE A 197 9.49 -7.21 -9.26
C ILE A 197 10.58 -6.93 -10.29
N VAL A 198 10.54 -7.61 -11.44
CA VAL A 198 11.53 -7.41 -12.52
C VAL A 198 11.56 -5.94 -12.96
N GLU A 199 10.41 -5.32 -13.18
CA GLU A 199 10.27 -3.91 -13.53
C GLU A 199 10.87 -3.00 -12.44
N ALA A 200 10.55 -3.24 -11.18
CA ALA A 200 11.10 -2.45 -10.07
C ALA A 200 12.63 -2.57 -9.95
N GLU A 201 13.20 -3.75 -10.22
CA GLU A 201 14.64 -3.95 -10.22
C GLU A 201 15.36 -3.26 -11.39
N LEU A 202 14.70 -3.19 -12.55
CA LEU A 202 15.21 -2.56 -13.77
C LEU A 202 15.07 -1.03 -13.75
N GLU A 203 13.90 -0.52 -13.39
CA GLU A 203 13.56 0.90 -13.47
C GLU A 203 14.04 1.71 -12.26
N ALA A 204 13.91 1.15 -11.06
CA ALA A 204 14.20 1.83 -9.81
C ALA A 204 15.42 1.23 -9.07
N GLY A 205 16.10 0.26 -9.68
CA GLY A 205 17.28 -0.37 -9.08
C GLY A 205 16.98 -1.13 -7.79
N LEU A 206 15.71 -1.47 -7.52
CA LEU A 206 15.34 -2.20 -6.30
C LEU A 206 15.93 -3.61 -6.34
N ARG A 207 15.95 -4.26 -5.19
CA ARG A 207 16.48 -5.61 -5.02
C ARG A 207 15.54 -6.43 -4.18
N PHE A 208 15.20 -7.63 -4.67
CA PHE A 208 14.56 -8.65 -3.86
C PHE A 208 15.57 -9.18 -2.84
N LEU A 209 15.30 -8.98 -1.56
CA LEU A 209 16.15 -9.39 -0.47
C LEU A 209 15.31 -10.10 0.58
N GLY A 210 16.00 -10.87 1.42
CA GLY A 210 15.42 -11.26 2.69
C GLY A 210 16.49 -11.74 3.62
N ARG A 211 16.05 -12.17 4.79
CA ARG A 211 16.89 -12.61 5.90
C ARG A 211 16.12 -13.59 6.75
N ALA A 212 16.77 -14.66 7.20
CA ALA A 212 16.19 -15.61 8.14
C ALA A 212 17.05 -15.70 9.40
N TYR A 213 16.43 -15.74 10.58
CA TYR A 213 17.14 -15.93 11.85
C TYR A 213 16.27 -16.71 12.85
N GLN A 214 16.91 -17.17 13.92
CA GLN A 214 16.29 -17.96 14.98
C GLN A 214 16.70 -17.36 16.33
N GLY A 215 15.72 -16.94 17.15
CA GLY A 215 15.95 -16.28 18.44
C GLY A 215 15.68 -14.77 18.43
N GLU A 216 16.10 -14.07 19.49
CA GLU A 216 15.74 -12.67 19.77
C GLU A 216 16.57 -11.62 19.00
N ASP A 217 17.17 -11.98 17.86
CA ASP A 217 17.99 -11.05 17.07
C ASP A 217 17.12 -9.99 16.39
N THR A 218 16.87 -8.86 17.07
CA THR A 218 16.25 -7.68 16.46
C THR A 218 17.26 -6.98 15.57
N PHE A 219 16.92 -6.78 14.30
CA PHE A 219 17.79 -6.16 13.30
C PHE A 219 16.96 -5.29 12.38
N HIS A 220 17.59 -4.28 11.80
CA HIS A 220 17.03 -3.46 10.73
C HIS A 220 18.12 -3.26 9.66
N PHE A 221 17.74 -2.88 8.43
CA PHE A 221 18.65 -2.98 7.29
C PHE A 221 19.90 -2.08 7.41
N ALA A 222 19.82 -0.98 8.16
CA ALA A 222 20.90 -0.03 8.47
C ALA A 222 22.01 -0.59 9.38
N ASP A 223 21.79 -1.71 10.07
CA ASP A 223 22.91 -2.43 10.71
C ASP A 223 23.84 -3.08 9.66
N GLY A 224 23.48 -2.99 8.39
CA GLY A 224 24.28 -3.33 7.23
C GLY A 224 24.38 -4.84 6.96
N PRO A 225 24.79 -5.23 5.74
CA PRO A 225 25.07 -6.62 5.39
C PRO A 225 26.16 -7.26 6.27
N SER A 226 27.08 -6.44 6.80
CA SER A 226 28.29 -6.91 7.50
C SER A 226 28.11 -7.18 8.99
N LYS A 227 27.08 -6.63 9.66
CA LYS A 227 26.80 -6.85 11.09
C LYS A 227 25.45 -7.47 11.40
N GLY A 228 24.61 -7.74 10.40
CA GLY A 228 23.42 -8.53 10.67
C GLY A 228 22.50 -8.89 9.51
N ALA A 229 22.57 -8.30 8.32
CA ALA A 229 21.81 -8.82 7.17
C ALA A 229 22.61 -9.93 6.47
N ARG A 230 22.40 -11.18 6.86
CA ARG A 230 22.79 -12.29 5.97
C ARG A 230 21.83 -12.26 4.80
N ALA A 231 22.35 -11.97 3.60
CA ALA A 231 21.59 -12.23 2.38
C ALA A 231 21.05 -13.67 2.46
N LEU A 232 19.76 -13.86 2.14
CA LEU A 232 19.20 -15.21 1.98
C LEU A 232 20.01 -16.07 1.00
N TRP A 233 20.85 -15.45 0.17
CA TRP A 233 21.68 -16.10 -0.83
C TRP A 233 23.15 -15.69 -0.73
N PRO A 234 24.07 -16.67 -0.79
CA PRO A 234 25.48 -16.39 -0.95
C PRO A 234 25.73 -16.00 -2.41
N GLU A 235 25.51 -14.74 -2.78
CA GLU A 235 26.08 -14.12 -3.98
C GLU A 235 25.74 -12.63 -4.00
N GLU A 236 26.77 -11.79 -4.16
CA GLU A 236 26.65 -10.33 -4.37
C GLU A 236 25.98 -9.98 -5.72
N THR A 237 25.53 -10.97 -6.49
CA THR A 237 24.89 -10.79 -7.81
C THR A 237 23.52 -11.47 -7.87
N PRO A 238 22.45 -10.79 -7.40
CA PRO A 238 21.06 -11.22 -7.58
C PRO A 238 20.65 -11.44 -9.05
N ALA A 239 21.42 -10.90 -9.99
CA ALA A 239 21.12 -10.80 -11.42
C ALA A 239 20.98 -12.15 -12.15
N ASN A 240 21.40 -13.26 -11.56
CA ASN A 240 21.40 -14.56 -12.25
C ASN A 240 20.19 -15.44 -11.94
N LEU A 241 19.31 -15.04 -11.03
CA LEU A 241 18.14 -15.82 -10.65
C LEU A 241 16.85 -15.12 -11.08
N SER A 242 15.96 -15.86 -11.72
CA SER A 242 14.58 -15.44 -11.92
C SER A 242 13.87 -15.16 -10.59
N VAL A 243 12.80 -14.38 -10.62
CA VAL A 243 11.92 -14.17 -9.46
C VAL A 243 11.41 -15.52 -8.94
N THR A 244 11.01 -16.43 -9.83
CA THR A 244 10.57 -17.79 -9.47
C THR A 244 11.61 -18.57 -8.67
N GLU A 245 12.87 -18.55 -9.08
CA GLU A 245 13.95 -19.24 -8.37
C GLU A 245 14.19 -18.63 -6.98
N ARG A 246 14.14 -17.30 -6.89
CA ARG A 246 14.25 -16.58 -5.61
C ARG A 246 13.11 -16.94 -4.65
N LEU A 247 11.87 -16.99 -5.14
CA LEU A 247 10.70 -17.44 -4.37
C LEU A 247 10.82 -18.91 -3.95
N GLY A 248 11.38 -19.75 -4.82
CA GLY A 248 11.67 -21.15 -4.53
C GLY A 248 12.68 -21.30 -3.39
N ARG A 249 13.72 -20.46 -3.34
CA ARG A 249 14.67 -20.44 -2.23
C ARG A 249 14.05 -19.89 -0.94
N LEU A 250 13.25 -18.84 -1.03
CA LEU A 250 12.49 -18.31 0.12
C LEU A 250 11.55 -19.36 0.72
N ALA A 251 11.00 -20.26 -0.10
CA ALA A 251 10.18 -21.39 0.33
C ALA A 251 10.94 -22.45 1.15
N GLN A 252 12.26 -22.55 0.96
CA GLN A 252 13.09 -23.57 1.62
C GLN A 252 13.50 -23.18 3.04
N ILE A 253 13.19 -21.96 3.48
CA ILE A 253 13.51 -21.52 4.84
C ILE A 253 12.59 -22.25 5.83
N PRO A 254 13.15 -22.96 6.84
CA PRO A 254 12.36 -23.74 7.80
C PRO A 254 11.30 -22.89 8.52
N GLU A 255 10.15 -23.47 8.86
CA GLU A 255 9.03 -22.76 9.51
C GLU A 255 9.40 -22.17 10.89
N GLY A 256 10.35 -22.75 11.61
CA GLY A 256 10.84 -22.24 12.89
C GLY A 256 11.89 -21.12 12.79
N HIS A 257 11.88 -20.36 11.68
CA HIS A 257 12.75 -19.19 11.50
C HIS A 257 11.91 -17.97 11.17
N TRP A 258 12.22 -16.87 11.86
CA TRP A 258 11.69 -15.56 11.52
C TRP A 258 12.30 -15.16 10.19
N VAL A 259 11.48 -14.63 9.27
CA VAL A 259 11.96 -14.15 7.98
C VAL A 259 11.57 -12.72 7.77
N GLU A 260 12.55 -11.89 7.45
CA GLU A 260 12.33 -10.55 6.95
C GLU A 260 12.47 -10.58 5.43
N PHE A 261 11.47 -10.06 4.74
CA PHE A 261 11.43 -9.98 3.28
C PHE A 261 11.37 -8.51 2.86
N TYR A 262 12.21 -8.17 1.88
CA TYR A 262 12.35 -6.81 1.39
C TYR A 262 12.35 -6.78 -0.15
N ILE A 263 11.79 -5.72 -0.70
CA ILE A 263 12.13 -5.27 -2.05
C ILE A 263 12.57 -3.82 -1.90
N MET A 264 13.88 -3.57 -1.95
CA MET A 264 14.45 -2.28 -1.55
C MET A 264 15.45 -1.71 -2.53
N GLY A 265 15.43 -0.39 -2.64
CA GLY A 265 16.45 0.41 -3.29
C GLY A 265 17.44 0.94 -2.27
N THR A 266 18.62 1.29 -2.76
CA THR A 266 19.68 1.93 -1.99
C THR A 266 20.16 3.15 -2.73
N MET A 267 20.39 4.23 -2.01
CA MET A 267 20.97 5.47 -2.51
C MET A 267 22.13 5.86 -1.60
N ALA A 268 23.29 6.17 -2.19
CA ALA A 268 24.44 6.62 -1.42
C ALA A 268 24.11 7.96 -0.72
N LYS A 269 24.72 8.17 0.45
CA LYS A 269 24.55 9.39 1.24
C LYS A 269 24.75 10.65 0.41
N GLU A 270 25.83 10.71 -0.35
CA GLU A 270 26.19 11.88 -1.15
C GLU A 270 25.12 12.21 -2.19
N ASP A 271 24.57 11.18 -2.83
CA ASP A 271 23.52 11.31 -3.84
C ASP A 271 22.21 11.79 -3.19
N ALA A 272 21.83 11.21 -2.06
CA ALA A 272 20.60 11.55 -1.35
C ALA A 272 20.60 12.98 -0.79
N VAL A 273 21.76 13.44 -0.30
CA VAL A 273 21.95 14.84 0.13
C VAL A 273 21.91 15.78 -1.08
N ALA A 274 22.55 15.41 -2.19
CA ALA A 274 22.57 16.21 -3.41
C ALA A 274 21.19 16.33 -4.08
N GLU A 275 20.35 15.30 -3.98
CA GLU A 275 18.99 15.29 -4.53
C GLU A 275 18.03 16.23 -3.77
N GLY A 276 18.36 16.60 -2.54
CA GLY A 276 17.64 17.58 -1.74
C GLY A 276 16.18 17.17 -1.55
N VAL A 277 15.23 18.07 -1.87
CA VAL A 277 13.79 17.79 -1.73
C VAL A 277 13.28 16.71 -2.68
N GLN A 278 13.99 16.44 -3.79
CA GLN A 278 13.52 15.51 -4.83
C GLN A 278 13.66 14.04 -4.41
N VAL A 279 14.46 13.75 -3.37
CA VAL A 279 14.61 12.39 -2.84
C VAL A 279 13.27 11.80 -2.38
N ALA A 280 12.35 12.65 -1.90
CA ALA A 280 11.00 12.21 -1.53
C ALA A 280 10.19 11.73 -2.75
N GLN A 281 10.28 12.43 -3.88
CA GLN A 281 9.62 12.05 -5.12
C GLN A 281 10.23 10.75 -5.68
N HIS A 282 11.55 10.65 -5.64
CA HIS A 282 12.28 9.45 -6.06
C HIS A 282 11.81 8.22 -5.30
N ILE A 283 11.84 8.27 -3.96
CA ILE A 283 11.40 7.16 -3.11
C ILE A 283 9.95 6.81 -3.40
N ALA A 284 9.06 7.81 -3.49
CA ALA A 284 7.64 7.58 -3.75
C ALA A 284 7.40 6.93 -5.13
N ALA A 285 8.16 7.33 -6.16
CA ALA A 285 8.08 6.72 -7.48
C ALA A 285 8.48 5.24 -7.45
N ALA A 286 9.55 4.90 -6.74
CA ALA A 286 9.97 3.52 -6.55
C ALA A 286 8.96 2.68 -5.76
N MET A 287 8.43 3.21 -4.65
CA MET A 287 7.39 2.53 -3.86
C MET A 287 6.09 2.34 -4.66
N ARG A 288 5.77 3.26 -5.58
CA ARG A 288 4.60 3.15 -6.46
C ARG A 288 4.69 1.92 -7.37
N LEU A 289 5.87 1.58 -7.87
CA LEU A 289 6.08 0.34 -8.65
C LEU A 289 5.72 -0.90 -7.81
N LEU A 290 5.92 -0.85 -6.49
CA LEU A 290 5.65 -1.96 -5.58
C LEU A 290 4.19 -2.02 -5.06
N LEU A 291 3.33 -1.07 -5.44
CA LEU A 291 1.93 -1.05 -4.98
C LEU A 291 1.13 -2.31 -5.34
N PRO A 292 1.29 -2.95 -6.51
CA PRO A 292 0.61 -4.20 -6.79
C PRO A 292 0.95 -5.29 -5.76
N LEU A 293 2.21 -5.36 -5.31
CA LEU A 293 2.65 -6.31 -4.29
C LEU A 293 2.10 -5.95 -2.91
N TYR A 294 2.16 -4.67 -2.54
CA TYR A 294 1.55 -4.18 -1.31
C TYR A 294 0.05 -4.51 -1.26
N THR A 295 -0.67 -4.21 -2.34
CA THR A 295 -2.11 -4.46 -2.48
C THR A 295 -2.44 -5.96 -2.37
N ALA A 296 -1.66 -6.81 -3.04
CA ALA A 296 -1.82 -8.27 -2.95
C ALA A 296 -1.55 -8.82 -1.54
N ALA A 297 -0.75 -8.12 -0.74
CA ALA A 297 -0.48 -8.48 0.65
C ALA A 297 -1.59 -8.00 1.61
N THR A 298 -2.17 -6.81 1.38
CA THR A 298 -3.05 -6.15 2.36
C THR A 298 -4.54 -6.30 2.09
N GLN A 299 -4.98 -6.54 0.85
CA GLN A 299 -6.40 -6.71 0.54
C GLN A 299 -6.88 -8.15 0.76
N GLU A 300 -8.06 -8.29 1.36
CA GLU A 300 -8.80 -9.56 1.51
C GLU A 300 -9.69 -9.87 0.30
#